data_AF-A0A077ZRA1-F1
#
_entry.id   AF-A0A077ZRA1-F1
#
_cell.length_a   1.000
_cell.length_b   1.000
_cell.length_c   1.000
_cell.angle_alpha   90.00
_cell.angle_beta   90.00
_cell.angle_gamma   90.00
#
_symmetry.space_group_name_H-M   'P 1'
#
loop_
_entity.id
_entity.type
_entity.pdbx_description
1 polymer ?
#
loop_
_entity_poly.entity_id
_entity_poly.type
_entity_poly.pdbx_seq_one_letter_code
_entity_poly.pdbx_strand_id
1 'polypeptide(L)'
;MRQTYKYITTVLKGIVLEKYNILGDGTTAAIIPLLTGKTELELPVTLKGVEDASYVDVYPFIWNELKKLGYATLYGEDGAKIGTFTYRLKGFKRQPTDHYMRVFYRMTEGSNGYRLCYGSEPQIQVHLMLSLADQDVKEHLKSLYEDDFLNGTILVVMSDHGSRFSSVRRTSQGKLEELNPFVSVVLPSWFRQAYPDLASNLKINGKRLTTPFDLHATLESILKFPPPKKGNLSQRAISLFTEIPANRQCKHANIEPQWCPCLMWKKVANDTVFAWYVGEQIVNAFNKRLEKQSNLCAPLSLQSVVDVQLSQQSNEYIEFVESTAYVRGFLSRTFVSRYMT
;
A
#
# COMPACT_ATOMS: atom_id res chain seq x y z
N MET A 1 -4.30 -10.22 10.00
CA MET A 1 -4.55 -11.33 9.10
C MET A 1 -3.35 -12.30 9.04
N ARG A 2 -3.12 -13.05 10.13
CA ARG A 2 -1.96 -13.99 10.19
C ARG A 2 -2.24 -15.27 9.43
N GLN A 3 -3.47 -15.78 9.48
CA GLN A 3 -3.84 -17.03 8.84
C GLN A 3 -3.87 -16.89 7.32
N THR A 4 -4.49 -15.81 6.83
CA THR A 4 -4.51 -15.46 5.40
C THR A 4 -3.11 -15.28 4.85
N TYR A 5 -2.25 -14.52 5.54
CA TYR A 5 -0.86 -14.32 5.11
C TYR A 5 -0.11 -15.64 4.97
N LYS A 6 -0.23 -16.52 5.97
CA LYS A 6 0.39 -17.85 5.93
C LYS A 6 -0.13 -18.65 4.74
N TYR A 7 -1.44 -18.70 4.53
CA TYR A 7 -2.05 -19.44 3.43
C TYR A 7 -1.56 -18.94 2.05
N ILE A 8 -1.58 -17.61 1.83
CA ILE A 8 -1.10 -16.98 0.59
C ILE A 8 0.36 -17.38 0.32
N THR A 9 1.24 -17.24 1.31
CA THR A 9 2.68 -17.45 1.12
C THR A 9 3.07 -18.93 1.04
N THR A 10 2.43 -19.80 1.82
CA THR A 10 2.84 -21.21 1.92
C THR A 10 2.08 -22.13 0.97
N VAL A 11 0.77 -21.90 0.78
CA VAL A 11 -0.10 -22.77 -0.05
C VAL A 11 -0.19 -22.21 -1.46
N LEU A 12 -0.68 -20.98 -1.62
CA LEU A 12 -0.84 -20.34 -2.94
C LEU A 12 0.50 -19.95 -3.59
N LYS A 13 1.59 -19.97 -2.80
CA LYS A 13 2.94 -19.52 -3.19
C LYS A 13 2.89 -18.10 -3.77
N GLY A 14 2.06 -17.23 -3.19
CA GLY A 14 1.96 -15.83 -3.57
C GLY A 14 3.26 -15.09 -3.31
N ILE A 15 3.67 -14.26 -4.26
CA ILE A 15 4.87 -13.43 -4.15
C ILE A 15 4.45 -12.11 -3.52
N VAL A 16 4.95 -11.84 -2.33
CA VAL A 16 4.69 -10.60 -1.58
C VAL A 16 5.57 -9.48 -2.12
N LEU A 17 4.98 -8.31 -2.37
CA LEU A 17 5.69 -7.09 -2.73
C LEU A 17 6.08 -6.34 -1.45
N GLU A 18 7.21 -6.71 -0.86
CA GLU A 18 7.63 -6.24 0.46
C GLU A 18 8.01 -4.76 0.51
N LYS A 19 8.32 -4.18 -0.65
CA LYS A 19 8.62 -2.75 -0.77
C LYS A 19 7.60 -2.03 -1.65
N TYR A 20 6.36 -2.53 -1.67
CA TYR A 20 5.25 -1.81 -2.27
C TYR A 20 4.96 -0.54 -1.49
N ASN A 21 4.80 0.58 -2.18
CA ASN A 21 4.62 1.90 -1.57
C ASN A 21 3.34 2.57 -2.06
N ILE A 22 2.66 3.27 -1.15
CA ILE A 22 1.53 4.12 -1.52
C ILE A 22 1.98 5.33 -2.36
N LEU A 23 1.03 5.90 -3.11
CA LEU A 23 1.20 7.15 -3.87
C LEU A 23 0.45 8.33 -3.26
N GLY A 24 -0.29 8.11 -2.17
CA GLY A 24 -1.12 9.14 -1.58
C GLY A 24 -2.00 8.62 -0.46
N ASP A 25 -2.80 9.53 0.11
CA ASP A 25 -3.66 9.20 1.23
C ASP A 25 -4.93 8.45 0.80
N GLY A 26 -5.06 7.22 1.29
CA GLY A 26 -6.30 6.45 1.27
C GLY A 26 -6.59 5.76 -0.05
N THR A 27 -7.78 5.17 -0.11
CA THR A 27 -8.18 4.23 -1.17
C THR A 27 -8.08 4.82 -2.57
N THR A 28 -8.50 6.07 -2.75
CA THR A 28 -8.47 6.74 -4.06
C THR A 28 -7.04 6.85 -4.63
N ALA A 29 -6.04 7.14 -3.78
CA ALA A 29 -4.65 7.24 -4.22
C ALA A 29 -3.99 5.87 -4.48
N ALA A 30 -4.55 4.78 -3.95
CA ALA A 30 -4.12 3.42 -4.26
C ALA A 30 -4.80 2.88 -5.53
N ILE A 31 -6.11 3.10 -5.65
CA ILE A 31 -6.96 2.46 -6.65
C ILE A 31 -7.01 3.22 -7.97
N ILE A 32 -7.01 4.57 -7.98
CA ILE A 32 -6.98 5.33 -9.24
C ILE A 32 -5.74 4.99 -10.06
N PRO A 33 -4.51 5.05 -9.52
CA PRO A 33 -3.33 4.80 -10.34
C PRO A 33 -3.20 3.34 -10.76
N LEU A 34 -3.70 2.40 -9.96
CA LEU A 34 -3.83 0.99 -10.32
C LEU A 34 -4.74 0.79 -11.54
N LEU A 35 -5.87 1.48 -11.60
CA LEU A 35 -6.89 1.26 -12.63
C LEU A 35 -6.74 2.15 -13.86
N THR A 36 -6.03 3.27 -13.76
CA THR A 36 -5.92 4.27 -14.84
C THR A 36 -4.49 4.57 -15.27
N GLY A 37 -3.49 4.09 -14.51
CA GLY A 37 -2.10 4.43 -14.71
C GLY A 37 -1.76 5.90 -14.39
N LYS A 38 -2.69 6.65 -13.78
CA LYS A 38 -2.61 8.11 -13.54
C LYS A 38 -2.96 8.48 -12.10
N THR A 39 -2.49 9.62 -11.60
CA THR A 39 -2.97 10.17 -10.31
C THR A 39 -4.28 10.92 -10.49
N GLU A 40 -4.99 11.21 -9.38
CA GLU A 40 -6.21 12.04 -9.42
C GLU A 40 -5.96 13.44 -10.03
N LEU A 41 -4.75 14.00 -9.84
CA LEU A 41 -4.36 15.32 -10.37
C LEU A 41 -4.05 15.29 -11.88
N GLU A 42 -3.73 14.13 -12.43
CA GLU A 42 -3.48 13.94 -13.87
C GLU A 42 -4.76 13.67 -14.67
N LEU A 43 -5.90 13.60 -13.99
CA LEU A 43 -7.20 13.25 -14.54
C LEU A 43 -8.15 14.45 -14.47
N PRO A 44 -9.22 14.49 -15.30
CA PRO A 44 -10.23 15.52 -15.20
C PRO A 44 -10.82 15.60 -13.79
N VAL A 45 -11.17 16.81 -13.33
CA VAL A 45 -11.74 16.99 -11.98
C VAL A 45 -13.10 16.29 -11.89
N THR A 46 -13.25 15.42 -10.90
CA THR A 46 -14.50 14.67 -10.64
C THR A 46 -15.00 14.83 -9.20
N LEU A 47 -14.46 15.79 -8.44
CA LEU A 47 -14.82 16.06 -7.05
C LEU A 47 -16.30 16.49 -6.93
N LYS A 48 -16.96 16.03 -5.87
CA LYS A 48 -18.28 16.56 -5.48
C LYS A 48 -18.15 18.02 -5.04
N GLY A 49 -19.16 18.82 -5.34
CA GLY A 49 -19.21 20.24 -4.97
C GLY A 49 -18.46 21.17 -5.94
N VAL A 50 -17.68 20.64 -6.87
CA VAL A 50 -17.14 21.42 -7.99
C VAL A 50 -18.17 21.43 -9.13
N GLU A 51 -18.59 22.64 -9.54
CA GLU A 51 -19.68 22.86 -10.50
C GLU A 51 -19.41 22.14 -11.84
N ASP A 52 -18.27 22.44 -12.48
CA ASP A 52 -17.86 21.88 -13.78
C ASP A 52 -17.17 20.51 -13.72
N ALA A 53 -17.15 19.85 -12.55
CA ALA A 53 -16.54 18.53 -12.44
C ALA A 53 -17.33 17.46 -13.21
N SER A 54 -16.61 16.54 -13.86
CA SER A 54 -17.21 15.41 -14.58
C SER A 54 -17.59 14.27 -13.63
N TYR A 55 -18.41 13.33 -14.11
CA TYR A 55 -18.49 12.00 -13.50
C TYR A 55 -17.21 11.21 -13.80
N VAL A 56 -16.88 10.21 -12.99
CA VAL A 56 -15.61 9.45 -13.17
C VAL A 56 -15.57 8.62 -14.45
N ASP A 57 -16.68 8.52 -15.20
CA ASP A 57 -16.77 7.92 -16.54
C ASP A 57 -15.71 8.43 -17.54
N VAL A 58 -15.14 9.64 -17.31
CA VAL A 58 -14.10 10.23 -18.16
C VAL A 58 -12.70 9.67 -17.91
N TYR A 59 -12.51 8.87 -16.86
CA TYR A 59 -11.20 8.28 -16.55
C TYR A 59 -10.87 7.13 -17.52
N PRO A 60 -9.58 6.98 -17.92
CA PRO A 60 -9.14 5.93 -18.82
C PRO A 60 -8.94 4.61 -18.06
N PHE A 61 -10.02 4.05 -17.54
CA PHE A 61 -9.95 2.80 -16.78
C PHE A 61 -9.51 1.62 -17.64
N ILE A 62 -8.62 0.78 -17.11
CA ILE A 62 -8.08 -0.40 -17.79
C ILE A 62 -9.15 -1.42 -18.18
N TRP A 63 -10.25 -1.50 -17.43
CA TRP A 63 -11.36 -2.39 -17.79
C TRP A 63 -12.06 -1.97 -19.09
N ASN A 64 -11.97 -0.70 -19.51
CA ASN A 64 -12.51 -0.29 -20.80
C ASN A 64 -11.73 -0.94 -21.94
N GLU A 65 -10.41 -1.09 -21.80
CA GLU A 65 -9.57 -1.79 -22.77
C GLU A 65 -9.81 -3.31 -22.71
N LEU A 66 -9.93 -3.88 -21.52
CA LEU A 66 -10.31 -5.29 -21.35
C LEU A 66 -11.65 -5.61 -22.02
N LYS A 67 -12.66 -4.75 -21.82
CA LYS A 67 -13.97 -4.91 -22.43
C LYS A 67 -13.92 -4.83 -23.96
N LYS A 68 -13.12 -3.91 -24.53
CA LYS A 68 -12.89 -3.84 -26.00
C LYS A 68 -12.27 -5.11 -26.56
N LEU A 69 -11.40 -5.76 -25.78
CA LEU A 69 -10.78 -7.05 -26.13
C LEU A 69 -11.72 -8.24 -25.90
N GLY A 70 -12.95 -8.02 -25.44
CA GLY A 70 -13.97 -9.06 -25.25
C GLY A 70 -13.95 -9.74 -23.88
N TYR A 71 -13.16 -9.25 -22.93
CA TYR A 71 -13.16 -9.78 -21.56
C TYR A 71 -14.40 -9.31 -20.79
N ALA A 72 -14.99 -10.22 -20.00
CA ALA A 72 -15.99 -9.85 -19.00
C ALA A 72 -15.33 -9.10 -17.85
N THR A 73 -15.97 -8.03 -17.39
CA THR A 73 -15.44 -7.14 -16.36
C THR A 73 -16.36 -7.05 -15.14
N LEU A 74 -15.77 -7.07 -13.94
CA LEU A 74 -16.50 -6.93 -12.68
C LEU A 74 -15.80 -5.89 -11.79
N TYR A 75 -16.59 -5.01 -11.18
CA TYR A 75 -16.14 -4.10 -10.14
C TYR A 75 -17.08 -4.20 -8.93
N GLY A 76 -16.52 -4.38 -7.74
CA GLY A 76 -17.26 -4.49 -6.48
C GLY A 76 -16.59 -3.70 -5.38
N GLU A 77 -17.37 -2.98 -4.59
CA GLU A 77 -16.95 -2.19 -3.43
C GLU A 77 -17.83 -2.54 -2.24
N ASP A 78 -17.33 -2.35 -1.03
CA ASP A 78 -18.00 -2.65 0.26
C ASP A 78 -19.15 -1.70 0.65
N GLY A 79 -19.33 -0.60 -0.08
CA GLY A 79 -20.39 0.37 0.21
C GLY A 79 -20.73 1.27 -0.97
N ALA A 80 -22.02 1.55 -1.14
CA ALA A 80 -22.51 2.38 -2.25
C ALA A 80 -22.27 3.88 -2.03
N LYS A 81 -22.27 4.34 -0.77
CA LYS A 81 -22.05 5.76 -0.38
C LYS A 81 -20.59 6.11 -0.05
N ILE A 82 -19.81 5.14 0.42
CA ILE A 82 -18.43 5.34 0.89
C ILE A 82 -17.37 4.70 -0.02
N GLY A 83 -17.76 4.26 -1.23
CA GLY A 83 -16.84 3.69 -2.20
C GLY A 83 -15.79 4.67 -2.70
N THR A 84 -14.71 4.12 -3.26
CA THR A 84 -13.53 4.81 -3.80
C THR A 84 -13.89 5.97 -4.71
N PHE A 85 -14.87 5.77 -5.58
CA PHE A 85 -15.31 6.74 -6.59
C PHE A 85 -16.59 7.47 -6.21
N THR A 86 -17.29 7.05 -5.15
CA THR A 86 -18.61 7.57 -4.81
C THR A 86 -18.62 8.39 -3.53
N TYR A 87 -17.58 8.32 -2.69
CA TYR A 87 -17.50 9.09 -1.45
C TYR A 87 -17.19 10.57 -1.72
N ARG A 88 -15.97 10.87 -2.19
CA ARG A 88 -15.50 12.24 -2.51
C ARG A 88 -15.74 12.65 -3.96
N LEU A 89 -15.79 11.68 -4.88
CA LEU A 89 -15.97 11.94 -6.31
C LEU A 89 -17.43 11.77 -6.72
N LYS A 90 -17.83 12.34 -7.86
CA LYS A 90 -19.21 12.31 -8.39
C LYS A 90 -19.72 10.90 -8.70
N GLY A 91 -18.85 9.89 -8.68
CA GLY A 91 -19.19 8.51 -9.02
C GLY A 91 -19.40 8.30 -10.50
N PHE A 92 -19.94 7.14 -10.83
CA PHE A 92 -20.23 6.76 -12.20
C PHE A 92 -21.64 7.16 -12.60
N LYS A 93 -21.79 7.82 -13.75
CA LYS A 93 -23.08 8.11 -14.39
C LYS A 93 -23.63 6.89 -15.12
N ARG A 94 -22.76 6.12 -15.78
CA ARG A 94 -23.08 4.85 -16.45
C ARG A 94 -22.42 3.68 -15.73
N GLN A 95 -22.95 2.48 -15.92
CA GLN A 95 -22.34 1.29 -15.33
C GLN A 95 -20.91 1.08 -15.90
N PRO A 96 -19.86 1.01 -15.06
CA PRO A 96 -18.47 1.01 -15.54
C PRO A 96 -17.99 -0.34 -16.09
N THR A 97 -18.55 -1.44 -15.60
CA THR A 97 -18.17 -2.82 -15.89
C THR A 97 -19.40 -3.67 -16.21
N ASP A 98 -19.24 -4.87 -16.74
CA ASP A 98 -20.38 -5.76 -17.08
C ASP A 98 -21.16 -6.19 -15.82
N HIS A 99 -20.44 -6.40 -14.72
CA HIS A 99 -21.01 -6.64 -13.40
C HIS A 99 -20.56 -5.53 -12.44
N TYR A 100 -21.51 -4.79 -11.87
CA TYR A 100 -21.21 -3.73 -10.90
C TYR A 100 -21.98 -3.92 -9.60
N MET A 101 -21.26 -4.29 -8.53
CA MET A 101 -21.86 -4.71 -7.26
C MET A 101 -22.57 -3.57 -6.51
N ARG A 102 -22.36 -2.30 -6.91
CA ARG A 102 -22.99 -1.15 -6.26
C ARG A 102 -24.53 -1.22 -6.21
N VAL A 103 -25.18 -1.86 -7.19
CA VAL A 103 -26.64 -2.02 -7.18
C VAL A 103 -27.09 -2.81 -5.95
N PHE A 104 -26.38 -3.90 -5.63
CA PHE A 104 -26.62 -4.68 -4.41
C PHE A 104 -26.45 -3.82 -3.16
N TYR A 105 -25.33 -3.09 -3.04
CA TYR A 105 -25.07 -2.26 -1.87
C TYR A 105 -26.04 -1.09 -1.70
N ARG A 106 -26.56 -0.51 -2.79
CA ARG A 106 -27.62 0.50 -2.69
C ARG A 106 -28.90 -0.05 -2.09
N MET A 107 -29.26 -1.28 -2.44
CA MET A 107 -30.46 -1.94 -1.92
C MET A 107 -30.31 -2.29 -0.44
N THR A 108 -29.14 -2.78 -0.04
CA THR A 108 -28.85 -3.11 1.37
C THR A 108 -28.75 -1.87 2.24
N GLU A 109 -28.08 -0.80 1.78
CA GLU A 109 -27.94 0.47 2.54
C GLU A 109 -29.21 1.33 2.60
N GLY A 110 -30.10 1.22 1.61
CA GLY A 110 -31.35 1.99 1.55
C GLY A 110 -32.46 1.47 2.47
N SER A 111 -32.33 0.23 2.92
CA SER A 111 -33.31 -0.43 3.77
C SER A 111 -33.01 -0.10 5.25
N ASN A 112 -33.86 0.72 5.89
CA ASN A 112 -33.70 1.20 7.28
C ASN A 112 -33.37 0.10 8.32
N GLY A 113 -33.74 -1.15 8.06
CA GLY A 113 -33.50 -2.29 8.96
C GLY A 113 -32.13 -2.96 8.87
N TYR A 114 -31.34 -2.71 7.81
CA TYR A 114 -30.12 -3.48 7.53
C TYR A 114 -28.81 -2.75 7.82
N ARG A 115 -28.85 -1.57 8.44
CA ARG A 115 -27.63 -0.81 8.78
C ARG A 115 -26.68 -1.56 9.74
N LEU A 116 -27.13 -2.67 10.33
CA LEU A 116 -26.34 -3.53 11.22
C LEU A 116 -26.33 -5.02 10.82
N CYS A 117 -27.19 -5.50 9.93
CA CYS A 117 -27.26 -6.91 9.53
C CYS A 117 -27.41 -7.09 8.00
N TYR A 118 -27.01 -8.23 7.43
CA TYR A 118 -27.45 -8.75 6.14
C TYR A 118 -28.36 -9.95 6.40
N GLY A 119 -29.67 -9.79 6.17
CA GLY A 119 -30.63 -10.80 6.66
C GLY A 119 -30.52 -10.96 8.19
N SER A 120 -30.22 -12.17 8.64
CA SER A 120 -30.03 -12.50 10.07
C SER A 120 -28.59 -12.34 10.57
N GLU A 121 -27.62 -12.05 9.70
CA GLU A 121 -26.19 -11.98 10.06
C GLU A 121 -25.74 -10.54 10.32
N PRO A 122 -25.09 -10.22 11.45
CA PRO A 122 -24.57 -8.88 11.69
C PRO A 122 -23.51 -8.45 10.66
N GLN A 123 -23.65 -7.27 10.06
CA GLN A 123 -22.67 -6.68 9.15
C GLN A 123 -21.26 -6.59 9.77
N ILE A 124 -21.15 -6.44 11.09
CA ILE A 124 -19.84 -6.42 11.75
C ILE A 124 -19.09 -7.75 11.64
N GLN A 125 -19.80 -8.88 11.56
CA GLN A 125 -19.22 -10.19 11.28
C GLN A 125 -18.76 -10.29 9.82
N VAL A 126 -19.45 -9.59 8.92
CA VAL A 126 -19.21 -9.67 7.47
C VAL A 126 -18.20 -8.64 6.95
N HIS A 127 -18.07 -7.46 7.56
CA HIS A 127 -17.37 -6.32 6.94
C HIS A 127 -16.31 -5.62 7.80
N LEU A 128 -16.56 -5.40 9.10
CA LEU A 128 -15.89 -4.26 9.76
C LEU A 128 -14.57 -4.56 10.47
N MET A 129 -14.25 -5.81 10.80
CA MET A 129 -13.00 -6.12 11.51
C MET A 129 -12.12 -7.07 10.72
N LEU A 130 -11.00 -6.55 10.21
CA LEU A 130 -9.95 -7.32 9.52
C LEU A 130 -9.43 -8.53 10.32
N SER A 131 -9.46 -8.46 11.67
CA SER A 131 -9.10 -9.60 12.51
C SER A 131 -10.14 -10.71 12.50
N LEU A 132 -11.42 -10.36 12.37
CA LEU A 132 -12.52 -11.33 12.23
C LEU A 132 -12.51 -11.91 10.80
N ALA A 133 -12.30 -11.07 9.79
CA ALA A 133 -12.24 -11.47 8.39
C ALA A 133 -11.02 -12.32 8.03
N ASP A 134 -9.98 -12.43 8.89
CA ASP A 134 -8.79 -13.23 8.58
C ASP A 134 -9.12 -14.69 8.29
N GLN A 135 -10.09 -15.26 9.01
CA GLN A 135 -10.51 -16.64 8.79
C GLN A 135 -11.35 -16.74 7.51
N ASP A 136 -12.29 -15.83 7.30
CA ASP A 136 -13.20 -15.86 6.15
C ASP A 136 -12.47 -15.61 4.84
N VAL A 137 -11.55 -14.65 4.80
CA VAL A 137 -10.70 -14.39 3.62
C VAL A 137 -9.84 -15.62 3.32
N LYS A 138 -9.27 -16.26 4.34
CA LYS A 138 -8.49 -17.50 4.16
C LYS A 138 -9.34 -18.63 3.59
N GLU A 139 -10.54 -18.87 4.12
CA GLU A 139 -11.43 -19.93 3.60
C GLU A 139 -11.94 -19.60 2.19
N HIS A 140 -12.20 -18.34 1.88
CA HIS A 140 -12.55 -17.91 0.53
C HIS A 140 -11.42 -18.18 -0.47
N LEU A 141 -10.19 -17.77 -0.13
CA LEU A 141 -9.00 -18.07 -0.94
C LEU A 141 -8.73 -19.57 -1.08
N LYS A 142 -9.06 -20.35 -0.05
CA LYS A 142 -8.94 -21.80 -0.06
C LYS A 142 -9.94 -22.45 -1.02
N SER A 143 -11.21 -22.05 -0.98
CA SER A 143 -12.22 -22.52 -1.94
C SER A 143 -11.81 -22.16 -3.37
N LEU A 144 -11.34 -20.94 -3.65
CA LEU A 144 -10.86 -20.57 -4.98
C LEU A 144 -9.73 -21.48 -5.49
N TYR A 145 -8.86 -21.94 -4.60
CA TYR A 145 -7.75 -22.83 -4.95
C TYR A 145 -8.18 -24.29 -5.10
N GLU A 146 -8.98 -24.82 -4.16
CA GLU A 146 -9.43 -26.21 -4.15
C GLU A 146 -10.44 -26.51 -5.26
N ASP A 147 -11.27 -25.52 -5.63
CA ASP A 147 -12.25 -25.62 -6.71
C ASP A 147 -11.67 -25.28 -8.10
N ASP A 148 -10.33 -25.22 -8.23
CA ASP A 148 -9.56 -24.97 -9.46
C ASP A 148 -9.80 -23.61 -10.15
N PHE A 149 -10.47 -22.65 -9.51
CA PHE A 149 -10.70 -21.31 -10.05
C PHE A 149 -9.39 -20.50 -10.24
N LEU A 150 -8.29 -20.91 -9.61
CA LEU A 150 -6.98 -20.25 -9.78
C LEU A 150 -6.17 -20.77 -10.98
N ASN A 151 -6.62 -21.81 -11.69
CA ASN A 151 -5.89 -22.40 -12.82
C ASN A 151 -5.80 -21.49 -14.06
N GLY A 152 -6.67 -20.49 -14.18
CA GLY A 152 -6.64 -19.47 -15.24
C GLY A 152 -6.44 -18.04 -14.74
N THR A 153 -6.09 -17.87 -13.45
CA THR A 153 -6.26 -16.59 -12.76
C THR A 153 -4.95 -16.05 -12.22
N ILE A 154 -4.61 -14.81 -12.57
CA ILE A 154 -3.63 -14.02 -11.82
C ILE A 154 -4.40 -13.33 -10.70
N LEU A 155 -4.17 -13.76 -9.47
CA LEU A 155 -4.82 -13.19 -8.29
C LEU A 155 -3.89 -12.18 -7.61
N VAL A 156 -4.35 -10.94 -7.49
CA VAL A 156 -3.69 -9.90 -6.70
C VAL A 156 -4.48 -9.68 -5.43
N VAL A 157 -3.89 -9.98 -4.27
CA VAL A 157 -4.47 -9.66 -2.96
C VAL A 157 -3.74 -8.44 -2.44
N MET A 158 -4.45 -7.34 -2.21
CA MET A 158 -3.86 -6.08 -1.80
C MET A 158 -4.66 -5.34 -0.74
N SER A 159 -3.94 -4.57 0.08
CA SER A 159 -4.48 -3.52 0.94
C SER A 159 -4.31 -2.17 0.23
N ASP A 160 -5.21 -1.23 0.48
CA ASP A 160 -5.10 0.13 -0.05
C ASP A 160 -4.08 0.98 0.73
N HIS A 161 -3.91 0.71 2.01
CA HIS A 161 -2.90 1.31 2.88
C HIS A 161 -2.44 0.35 3.98
N GLY A 162 -1.38 0.69 4.71
CA GLY A 162 -0.95 -0.05 5.90
C GLY A 162 -1.82 0.21 7.14
N SER A 163 -1.31 -0.09 8.34
CA SER A 163 -2.10 0.08 9.59
C SER A 163 -2.37 1.55 9.92
N ARG A 164 -3.63 1.99 9.88
CA ARG A 164 -4.04 3.38 10.17
C ARG A 164 -4.73 3.62 11.50
N PHE A 165 -5.37 2.60 12.06
CA PHE A 165 -6.34 2.78 13.15
C PHE A 165 -5.81 2.39 14.53
N SER A 166 -4.53 2.02 14.65
CA SER A 166 -3.93 1.63 15.93
C SER A 166 -3.07 2.75 16.53
N SER A 167 -2.90 2.73 17.85
CA SER A 167 -1.99 3.63 18.57
C SER A 167 -0.54 3.52 18.08
N VAL A 168 -0.17 2.39 17.47
CA VAL A 168 1.15 2.14 16.85
C VAL A 168 1.44 3.15 15.74
N ARG A 169 0.43 3.70 15.05
CA ARG A 169 0.59 4.76 14.03
C ARG A 169 1.34 6.00 14.55
N ARG A 170 1.30 6.26 15.87
CA ARG A 170 2.04 7.37 16.49
C ARG A 170 3.55 7.15 16.55
N THR A 171 4.00 5.90 16.38
CA THR A 171 5.41 5.52 16.39
C THR A 171 6.04 5.70 15.00
N SER A 172 7.37 5.88 14.93
CA SER A 172 8.10 5.95 13.65
C SER A 172 7.90 4.69 12.81
N GLN A 173 7.88 3.53 13.46
CA GLN A 173 7.62 2.25 12.80
C GLN A 173 6.20 2.20 12.22
N GLY A 174 5.18 2.60 12.98
CA GLY A 174 3.79 2.62 12.49
C GLY A 174 3.58 3.59 11.32
N LYS A 175 4.32 4.70 11.27
CA LYS A 175 4.30 5.61 10.10
C LYS A 175 4.89 4.95 8.85
N LEU A 176 5.98 4.19 8.98
CA LEU A 176 6.55 3.44 7.86
C LEU A 176 5.62 2.30 7.43
N GLU A 177 5.00 1.59 8.38
CA GLU A 177 4.04 0.53 8.11
C GLU A 177 2.79 1.06 7.40
N GLU A 178 2.32 2.27 7.71
CA GLU A 178 1.20 2.92 6.99
C GLU A 178 1.47 3.09 5.50
N LEU A 179 2.72 3.35 5.11
CA LEU A 179 3.16 3.57 3.73
C LEU A 179 3.35 2.26 2.93
N ASN A 180 3.38 1.12 3.62
CA ASN A 180 3.71 -0.18 3.04
C ASN A 180 2.52 -1.15 3.19
N PRO A 181 1.47 -1.02 2.35
CA PRO A 181 0.36 -1.96 2.36
C PRO A 181 0.81 -3.34 1.91
N PHE A 182 0.13 -4.36 2.42
CA PHE A 182 0.31 -5.72 1.93
C PHE A 182 -0.15 -5.83 0.48
N VAL A 183 0.70 -6.35 -0.39
CA VAL A 183 0.34 -6.76 -1.76
C VAL A 183 0.99 -8.10 -2.05
N SER A 184 0.23 -9.02 -2.63
CA SER A 184 0.76 -10.30 -3.12
C SER A 184 0.17 -10.66 -4.47
N VAL A 185 1.00 -11.29 -5.30
CA VAL A 185 0.61 -11.76 -6.63
C VAL A 185 0.73 -13.29 -6.66
N VAL A 186 -0.38 -13.96 -6.95
CA VAL A 186 -0.47 -15.40 -7.17
C VAL A 186 -0.60 -15.63 -8.67
N LEU A 187 0.32 -16.42 -9.22
CA LEU A 187 0.33 -16.82 -10.62
C LEU A 187 -0.21 -18.24 -10.76
N PRO A 188 -0.93 -18.56 -11.85
CA PRO A 188 -1.30 -19.93 -12.15
C PRO A 188 -0.05 -20.82 -12.32
N SER A 189 -0.17 -22.09 -11.98
CA SER A 189 0.95 -23.06 -12.00
C SER A 189 1.57 -23.18 -13.40
N TRP A 190 0.73 -23.27 -14.44
CA TRP A 190 1.18 -23.34 -15.83
C TRP A 190 1.94 -22.09 -16.26
N PHE A 191 1.58 -20.90 -15.76
CA PHE A 191 2.26 -19.66 -16.12
C PHE A 191 3.71 -19.67 -15.64
N ARG A 192 3.97 -20.21 -14.45
CA ARG A 192 5.34 -20.36 -13.91
C ARG A 192 6.18 -21.33 -14.73
N GLN A 193 5.56 -22.35 -15.31
CA GLN A 193 6.22 -23.36 -16.14
C GLN A 193 6.48 -22.83 -17.56
N ALA A 194 5.50 -22.12 -18.14
CA ALA A 194 5.58 -21.56 -19.48
C ALA A 194 6.50 -20.33 -19.55
N TYR A 195 6.53 -19.51 -18.50
CA TYR A 195 7.27 -18.24 -18.45
C TYR A 195 8.16 -18.13 -17.21
N PRO A 196 9.16 -19.03 -17.04
CA PRO A 196 10.01 -19.07 -15.85
C PRO A 196 10.80 -17.77 -15.64
N ASP A 197 11.26 -17.13 -16.73
CA ASP A 197 11.95 -15.83 -16.68
C ASP A 197 11.07 -14.74 -16.05
N LEU A 198 9.78 -14.66 -16.44
CA LEU A 198 8.86 -13.64 -15.93
C LEU A 198 8.45 -13.92 -14.49
N ALA A 199 8.25 -15.19 -14.13
CA ALA A 199 8.02 -15.60 -12.75
C ALA A 199 9.23 -15.30 -11.84
N SER A 200 10.44 -15.46 -12.38
CA SER A 200 11.70 -15.08 -11.70
C SER A 200 11.77 -13.57 -11.49
N ASN A 201 11.46 -12.77 -12.53
CA ASN A 201 11.41 -11.31 -12.41
C ASN A 201 10.41 -10.86 -11.35
N LEU A 202 9.21 -11.43 -11.31
CA LEU A 202 8.23 -11.13 -10.26
C LEU A 202 8.79 -11.43 -8.87
N LYS A 203 9.49 -12.56 -8.68
CA LYS A 203 10.12 -12.93 -7.41
C LYS A 203 11.22 -11.93 -7.00
N ILE A 204 12.05 -11.49 -7.95
CA ILE A 204 13.07 -10.45 -7.71
C ILE A 204 12.37 -9.13 -7.33
N ASN A 205 11.34 -8.75 -8.08
CA ASN A 205 10.58 -7.53 -7.90
C ASN A 205 9.78 -7.48 -6.59
N GLY A 206 9.45 -8.63 -6.01
CA GLY A 206 8.91 -8.72 -4.65
C GLY A 206 9.80 -8.07 -3.58
N LYS A 207 11.10 -7.87 -3.87
CA LYS A 207 12.08 -7.19 -3.01
C LYS A 207 12.47 -5.79 -3.51
N ARG A 208 11.81 -5.28 -4.56
CA ARG A 208 12.07 -3.97 -5.19
C ARG A 208 10.97 -2.97 -4.85
N LEU A 209 11.32 -1.68 -4.90
CA LEU A 209 10.35 -0.59 -4.77
C LEU A 209 9.32 -0.68 -5.90
N THR A 210 8.07 -0.88 -5.51
CA THR A 210 6.93 -1.02 -6.42
C THR A 210 5.78 -0.10 -5.99
N THR A 211 4.92 0.27 -6.91
CA THR A 211 3.79 1.19 -6.69
C THR A 211 2.54 0.69 -7.42
N PRO A 212 1.35 1.28 -7.16
CA PRO A 212 0.17 1.06 -7.98
C PRO A 212 0.40 1.21 -9.49
N PHE A 213 1.30 2.10 -9.92
CA PHE A 213 1.64 2.25 -11.34
C PHE A 213 2.28 0.99 -11.93
N ASP A 214 3.11 0.28 -11.15
CA ASP A 214 3.75 -0.96 -11.60
C ASP A 214 2.75 -2.10 -11.73
N LEU A 215 1.77 -2.17 -10.82
CA LEU A 215 0.65 -3.09 -10.97
C LEU A 215 -0.17 -2.77 -12.22
N HIS A 216 -0.46 -1.49 -12.48
CA HIS A 216 -1.13 -1.08 -13.72
C HIS A 216 -0.34 -1.52 -14.96
N ALA A 217 0.96 -1.22 -15.02
CA ALA A 217 1.83 -1.65 -16.12
C ALA A 217 1.92 -3.18 -16.24
N THR A 218 1.79 -3.91 -15.13
CA THR A 218 1.71 -5.38 -15.12
C THR A 218 0.44 -5.85 -15.82
N LEU A 219 -0.72 -5.25 -15.49
CA LEU A 219 -1.99 -5.54 -16.15
C LEU A 219 -1.93 -5.22 -17.65
N GLU A 220 -1.37 -4.08 -18.03
CA GLU A 220 -1.17 -3.74 -19.45
C GLU A 220 -0.23 -4.74 -20.15
N SER A 221 0.83 -5.20 -19.49
CA SER A 221 1.77 -6.17 -20.07
C SER A 221 1.18 -7.55 -20.29
N ILE A 222 0.14 -7.93 -19.54
CA ILE A 222 -0.62 -9.16 -19.78
C ILE A 222 -1.37 -9.06 -21.11
N LEU A 223 -1.85 -7.86 -21.47
CA LEU A 223 -2.50 -7.60 -22.76
C LEU A 223 -1.51 -7.45 -23.91
N LYS A 224 -0.30 -6.95 -23.62
CA LYS A 224 0.79 -6.71 -24.59
C LYS A 224 2.00 -7.56 -24.25
N PHE A 225 1.85 -8.87 -24.40
CA PHE A 225 2.81 -9.87 -23.96
C PHE A 225 3.78 -10.31 -25.09
N PRO A 226 5.06 -10.63 -24.80
CA PRO A 226 5.75 -10.49 -23.52
C PRO A 226 6.34 -9.09 -23.31
N PRO A 227 6.47 -8.63 -22.04
CA PRO A 227 7.13 -7.38 -21.75
C PRO A 227 8.67 -7.48 -21.87
N PRO A 228 9.39 -6.34 -21.86
CA PRO A 228 10.86 -6.34 -21.83
C PRO A 228 11.43 -7.11 -20.64
N LYS A 229 12.63 -7.67 -20.79
CA LYS A 229 13.30 -8.39 -19.69
C LYS A 229 13.82 -7.46 -18.59
N LYS A 230 14.28 -6.26 -18.93
CA LYS A 230 14.85 -5.26 -18.00
C LYS A 230 14.07 -3.96 -18.04
N GLY A 231 13.83 -3.39 -16.86
CA GLY A 231 13.09 -2.14 -16.71
C GLY A 231 13.94 -0.92 -17.02
N ASN A 232 13.29 0.15 -17.47
CA ASN A 232 13.91 1.43 -17.73
C ASN A 232 13.50 2.44 -16.64
N LEU A 233 14.46 3.01 -15.92
CA LEU A 233 14.19 4.01 -14.87
C LEU A 233 13.65 5.35 -15.39
N SER A 234 13.67 5.59 -16.71
CA SER A 234 12.96 6.72 -17.31
C SER A 234 11.45 6.52 -17.34
N GLN A 235 10.97 5.28 -17.12
CA GLN A 235 9.55 4.96 -17.02
C GLN A 235 9.14 4.92 -15.55
N ARG A 236 8.15 5.74 -15.19
CA ARG A 236 7.61 5.76 -13.83
C ARG A 236 6.99 4.43 -13.41
N ALA A 237 6.51 3.65 -14.37
CA ALA A 237 5.81 2.39 -14.21
C ALA A 237 6.60 1.29 -14.95
N ILE A 238 6.88 0.19 -14.25
CA ILE A 238 7.59 -0.96 -14.80
C ILE A 238 6.77 -2.20 -14.43
N SER A 239 6.39 -3.01 -15.43
CA SER A 239 5.67 -4.27 -15.19
C SER A 239 6.45 -5.16 -14.21
N LEU A 240 5.74 -5.83 -13.31
CA LEU A 240 6.33 -6.77 -12.36
C LEU A 240 6.93 -8.02 -13.05
N PHE A 241 6.61 -8.25 -14.33
CA PHE A 241 7.25 -9.28 -15.16
C PHE A 241 8.55 -8.81 -15.83
N THR A 242 8.90 -7.53 -15.69
CA THR A 242 10.14 -6.91 -16.16
C THR A 242 11.04 -6.63 -14.95
N GLU A 243 12.33 -7.02 -14.97
CA GLU A 243 13.19 -6.81 -13.81
C GLU A 243 13.33 -5.31 -13.48
N ILE A 244 12.85 -4.92 -12.30
CA ILE A 244 12.94 -3.55 -11.81
C ILE A 244 14.37 -3.32 -11.29
N PRO A 245 15.08 -2.29 -11.80
CA PRO A 245 16.45 -2.02 -11.38
C PRO A 245 16.59 -1.85 -9.86
N ALA A 246 17.64 -2.46 -9.30
CA ALA A 246 17.91 -2.48 -7.86
C ALA A 246 18.05 -1.09 -7.24
N ASN A 247 18.50 -0.12 -8.03
CA ASN A 247 18.75 1.26 -7.66
C ASN A 247 17.53 2.18 -7.93
N ARG A 248 16.33 1.64 -8.15
CA ARG A 248 15.10 2.46 -8.25
C ARG A 248 14.87 3.22 -6.94
N GLN A 249 14.50 4.49 -7.07
CA GLN A 249 14.28 5.43 -5.97
C GLN A 249 12.87 6.03 -6.12
N CYS A 250 12.37 6.73 -5.10
CA CYS A 250 11.05 7.36 -5.12
C CYS A 250 10.84 8.28 -6.32
N LYS A 251 11.86 9.09 -6.68
CA LYS A 251 11.82 9.96 -7.88
C LYS A 251 11.63 9.20 -9.19
N HIS A 252 12.22 8.02 -9.34
CA HIS A 252 12.06 7.18 -10.54
C HIS A 252 10.67 6.54 -10.62
N ALA A 253 9.97 6.44 -9.49
CA ALA A 253 8.63 5.86 -9.40
C ALA A 253 7.53 6.93 -9.30
N ASN A 254 7.87 8.22 -9.45
CA ASN A 254 6.98 9.37 -9.26
C ASN A 254 6.22 9.34 -7.92
N ILE A 255 6.89 8.90 -6.85
CA ILE A 255 6.35 8.99 -5.49
C ILE A 255 6.68 10.38 -4.96
N GLU A 256 5.69 11.19 -4.57
CA GLU A 256 5.95 12.50 -4.00
C GLU A 256 6.76 12.39 -2.69
N PRO A 257 7.62 13.38 -2.36
CA PRO A 257 8.55 13.28 -1.23
C PRO A 257 7.90 12.91 0.10
N GLN A 258 6.68 13.39 0.37
CA GLN A 258 5.93 13.11 1.60
C GLN A 258 5.45 11.65 1.72
N TRP A 259 5.39 10.91 0.62
CA TRP A 259 5.01 9.50 0.57
C TRP A 259 6.21 8.56 0.43
N CYS A 260 7.42 9.12 0.28
CA CYS A 260 8.63 8.35 0.20
C CYS A 260 9.07 7.88 1.61
N PRO A 261 9.18 6.56 1.86
CA PRO A 261 9.53 6.03 3.19
C PRO A 261 11.03 6.13 3.48
N CYS A 262 11.85 6.57 2.52
CA CYS A 262 13.29 6.66 2.66
C CYS A 262 13.66 7.72 3.71
N LEU A 263 13.85 7.28 4.96
CA LEU A 263 14.47 8.09 6.00
C LEU A 263 15.89 8.41 5.56
N MET A 264 16.20 9.70 5.42
CA MET A 264 17.57 10.13 5.20
C MET A 264 18.30 10.16 6.54
N TRP A 265 19.32 9.33 6.66
CA TRP A 265 20.15 9.28 7.86
C TRP A 265 21.38 10.15 7.66
N LYS A 266 21.50 11.21 8.46
CA LYS A 266 22.71 12.04 8.51
C LYS A 266 23.58 11.54 9.65
N LYS A 267 24.78 11.07 9.33
CA LYS A 267 25.78 10.70 10.35
C LYS A 267 26.14 11.92 11.19
N VAL A 268 26.17 11.73 12.50
CA VAL A 268 26.62 12.71 13.50
C VAL A 268 27.88 12.18 14.15
N ALA A 269 28.82 13.07 14.49
CA ALA A 269 30.01 12.67 15.23
C ALA A 269 29.65 12.14 16.63
N ASN A 270 30.24 11.01 17.00
CA ASN A 270 29.88 10.25 18.19
C ASN A 270 30.25 10.95 19.51
N ASP A 271 31.19 11.89 19.44
CA ASP A 271 31.71 12.68 20.57
C ASP A 271 30.95 13.99 20.79
N THR A 272 29.90 14.26 20.00
CA THR A 272 29.10 15.47 20.18
C THR A 272 28.33 15.43 21.50
N VAL A 273 28.16 16.60 22.13
CA VAL A 273 27.32 16.75 23.35
C VAL A 273 25.92 16.18 23.14
N PHE A 274 25.35 16.38 21.94
CA PHE A 274 24.06 15.81 21.56
C PHE A 274 24.07 14.28 21.57
N ALA A 275 25.10 13.64 20.98
CA ALA A 275 25.24 12.19 20.96
C ALA A 275 25.28 11.59 22.37
N TRP A 276 26.12 12.14 23.24
CA TRP A 276 26.25 11.70 24.64
C TRP A 276 24.96 11.93 25.43
N TYR A 277 24.36 13.13 25.32
CA TYR A 277 23.11 13.45 26.00
C TYR A 277 21.99 12.46 25.64
N VAL A 278 21.79 12.17 24.34
CA VAL A 278 20.77 11.22 23.92
C VAL A 278 21.09 9.80 24.41
N GLY A 279 22.37 9.39 24.33
CA GLY A 279 22.82 8.10 24.87
C GLY A 279 22.49 7.96 26.36
N GLU A 280 22.75 8.98 27.16
CA GLU A 280 22.44 9.00 28.60
C GLU A 280 20.94 8.93 28.84
N GLN A 281 20.12 9.70 28.10
CA GLN A 281 18.67 9.64 28.25
C GLN A 281 18.11 8.25 27.93
N ILE A 282 18.69 7.55 26.96
CA ILE A 282 18.33 6.16 26.64
C ILE A 282 18.71 5.21 27.77
N VAL A 283 19.94 5.29 28.28
CA VAL A 283 20.39 4.47 29.42
C VAL A 283 19.51 4.70 30.64
N ASN A 284 19.15 5.97 30.92
CA ASN A 284 18.22 6.33 31.99
C ASN A 284 16.83 5.73 31.78
N ALA A 285 16.31 5.74 30.55
CA ALA A 285 15.03 5.13 30.23
C ALA A 285 15.06 3.59 30.42
N PHE A 286 16.17 2.94 30.06
CA PHE A 286 16.36 1.51 30.32
C PHE A 286 16.40 1.22 31.82
N ASN A 287 17.20 1.95 32.59
CA ASN A 287 17.28 1.79 34.04
C ASN A 287 15.91 1.96 34.71
N LYS A 288 15.14 2.98 34.31
CA LYS A 288 13.76 3.20 34.80
C LYS A 288 12.83 2.03 34.47
N ARG A 289 13.02 1.38 33.32
CA ARG A 289 12.21 0.21 32.94
C ARG A 289 12.63 -1.06 33.67
N LEU A 290 13.92 -1.21 33.97
CA LEU A 290 14.53 -2.34 34.67
C LEU A 290 14.46 -2.22 36.20
N GLU A 291 13.99 -1.09 36.73
CA GLU A 291 13.89 -0.84 38.17
C GLU A 291 13.12 -1.93 38.93
N LYS A 292 12.08 -2.51 38.29
CA LYS A 292 11.28 -3.63 38.84
C LYS A 292 12.05 -4.95 38.91
N GLN A 293 13.17 -5.06 38.21
CA GLN A 293 14.06 -6.22 38.15
C GLN A 293 15.44 -5.86 38.71
N SER A 294 15.54 -4.86 39.59
CA SER A 294 16.79 -4.40 40.19
C SER A 294 17.55 -5.48 40.98
N ASN A 295 16.86 -6.54 41.41
CA ASN A 295 17.48 -7.73 42.02
C ASN A 295 18.14 -8.68 41.01
N LEU A 296 17.83 -8.55 39.72
CA LEU A 296 18.38 -9.36 38.62
C LEU A 296 19.30 -8.54 37.70
N CYS A 297 19.12 -7.22 37.65
CA CYS A 297 19.81 -6.33 36.73
C CYS A 297 20.52 -5.21 37.49
N ALA A 298 21.81 -5.04 37.22
CA ALA A 298 22.56 -3.89 37.69
C ALA A 298 22.15 -2.61 36.93
N PRO A 299 22.24 -1.42 37.55
CA PRO A 299 22.09 -0.16 36.84
C PRO A 299 23.12 -0.03 35.71
N LEU A 300 22.65 0.33 34.53
CA LEU A 300 23.47 0.56 33.35
C LEU A 300 24.07 1.97 33.38
N SER A 301 25.29 2.11 32.86
CA SER A 301 25.93 3.41 32.61
C SER A 301 26.38 3.49 31.14
N LEU A 302 26.37 4.70 30.59
CA LEU A 302 26.84 4.93 29.22
C LEU A 302 28.38 4.91 29.21
N GLN A 303 28.98 3.93 28.55
CA GLN A 303 30.44 3.83 28.42
C GLN A 303 30.98 4.61 27.23
N SER A 304 30.34 4.45 26.06
CA SER A 304 30.75 5.11 24.83
C SER A 304 29.59 5.14 23.84
N VAL A 305 29.69 5.99 22.82
CA VAL A 305 28.74 6.07 21.72
C VAL A 305 29.43 5.56 20.45
N VAL A 306 28.93 4.46 19.88
CA VAL A 306 29.57 3.79 18.72
C VAL A 306 29.14 4.38 17.38
N ASP A 307 27.89 4.82 17.27
CA ASP A 307 27.36 5.49 16.08
C ASP A 307 26.14 6.34 16.45
N VAL A 308 26.03 7.51 15.81
CA VAL A 308 24.84 8.37 15.91
C VAL A 308 24.42 8.83 14.52
N GLN A 309 23.13 8.66 14.23
CA GLN A 309 22.55 9.14 12.98
C GLN A 309 21.27 9.91 13.26
N LEU A 310 21.16 11.09 12.68
CA LEU A 310 19.92 11.86 12.69
C LEU A 310 19.05 11.44 11.51
N SER A 311 17.84 10.95 11.81
CA SER A 311 16.81 10.81 10.79
C SER A 311 16.30 12.19 10.43
N GLN A 312 16.66 12.68 9.24
CA GLN A 312 16.13 13.89 8.67
C GLN A 312 15.17 13.58 7.53
N GLN A 313 14.27 14.50 7.25
CA GLN A 313 13.53 14.49 6.00
C GLN A 313 14.49 14.79 4.84
N SER A 314 14.16 14.33 3.63
CA SER A 314 15.01 14.64 2.47
C SER A 314 14.95 16.13 2.14
N ASN A 315 15.99 16.65 1.48
CA ASN A 315 15.97 18.04 1.01
C ASN A 315 14.78 18.26 0.06
N GLU A 316 14.43 17.28 -0.77
CA GLU A 316 13.26 17.39 -1.65
C GLU A 316 11.95 17.47 -0.84
N TYR A 317 11.85 16.78 0.30
CA TYR A 317 10.70 16.93 1.19
C TYR A 317 10.67 18.31 1.85
N ILE A 318 11.82 18.82 2.30
CA ILE A 318 11.91 20.15 2.92
C ILE A 318 11.51 21.21 1.89
N GLU A 319 12.05 21.16 0.67
CA GLU A 319 11.70 22.06 -0.44
C GLU A 319 10.21 21.93 -0.84
N PHE A 320 9.68 20.70 -0.86
CA PHE A 320 8.26 20.47 -1.09
C PHE A 320 7.40 21.10 0.02
N VAL A 321 7.76 20.89 1.29
CA VAL A 321 7.06 21.52 2.41
C VAL A 321 7.23 23.02 2.36
N GLU A 322 8.39 23.59 2.06
CA GLU A 322 8.58 25.05 1.99
C GLU A 322 7.76 25.67 0.84
N SER A 323 7.73 25.03 -0.32
CA SER A 323 6.91 25.48 -1.46
C SER A 323 5.40 25.33 -1.21
N THR A 324 4.98 24.31 -0.45
CA THR A 324 3.56 24.10 -0.09
C THR A 324 3.15 24.77 1.22
N ALA A 325 4.07 25.07 2.13
CA ALA A 325 3.83 25.73 3.41
C ALA A 325 3.66 27.23 3.23
N TYR A 326 4.14 27.81 2.12
CA TYR A 326 3.63 29.10 1.67
C TYR A 326 2.10 29.07 1.45
N VAL A 327 1.50 27.88 1.28
CA VAL A 327 0.04 27.68 1.19
C VAL A 327 -0.56 27.13 2.50
N ARG A 328 0.15 26.32 3.30
CA ARG A 328 -0.37 25.76 4.57
C ARG A 328 0.74 25.55 5.61
N GLY A 329 0.89 26.49 6.55
CA GLY A 329 1.98 26.55 7.54
C GLY A 329 2.15 25.34 8.48
N PHE A 330 2.88 24.32 8.03
CA PHE A 330 3.33 23.19 8.84
C PHE A 330 4.86 23.18 8.97
N LEU A 331 5.36 23.45 10.18
CA LEU A 331 6.79 23.42 10.53
C LEU A 331 7.33 21.98 10.61
N SER A 332 8.56 21.82 10.11
CA SER A 332 9.37 20.60 10.11
C SER A 332 9.54 20.00 11.51
N ARG A 333 9.01 18.79 11.74
CA ARG A 333 9.36 18.00 12.92
C ARG A 333 10.47 17.02 12.57
N THR A 334 11.70 17.35 12.93
CA THR A 334 12.85 16.44 12.93
C THR A 334 12.60 15.29 13.91
N PHE A 335 12.67 14.05 13.44
CA PHE A 335 12.48 12.85 14.27
C PHE A 335 13.84 12.24 14.64
N VAL A 336 14.03 11.94 15.93
CA VAL A 336 15.31 11.48 16.48
C VAL A 336 15.47 9.95 16.37
N SER A 337 16.58 9.59 15.74
CA SER A 337 17.49 8.43 15.81
C SER A 337 17.05 7.07 16.42
N ARG A 338 17.51 6.00 15.74
CA ARG A 338 17.60 4.62 16.23
C ARG A 338 19.08 4.31 16.50
N TYR A 339 19.40 3.84 17.71
CA TYR A 339 20.78 3.53 18.15
C TYR A 339 20.98 2.01 18.23
N MET A 340 22.09 1.52 17.68
CA MET A 340 22.64 0.20 18.01
C MET A 340 23.76 0.44 19.04
N THR A 341 23.59 -0.15 20.22
CA THR A 341 24.57 -0.17 21.32
C THR A 341 25.85 -0.89 20.93
#